data_AF-A0A1W9QCY3-F1
#
_entry.id   AF-A0A1W9QCY3-F1
#
_cell.length_a   1.000
_cell.length_b   1.000
_cell.length_c   1.000
_cell.angle_alpha   90.00
_cell.angle_beta   90.00
_cell.angle_gamma   90.00
#
_symmetry.space_group_name_H-M   'P 1'
#
loop_
_entity.id
_entity.type
_entity.pdbx_description
1 polymer ?
#
loop_
_entity_poly.entity_id
_entity_poly.type
_entity_poly.pdbx_seq_one_letter_code
_entity_poly.pdbx_strand_id
1 'polypeptide(L)'
;MDLINIEGLELRCIVGLRSHERHREQPLRADIWLGLDLSAAARSGRISDTADYGKVADAVASLLRFREYRLLEVAAEETAAFLFAGYSFIKFVRIRLQKPEALAGRARTAAVEIERTRGAFGAVEAATPFGSRVELLRTGEATIELLWIRPGGEVDLAADSPHLDWIPGETSAETWTPVIREPGESFRVVARPDEGMTIARCLRHELSRSGS
;
A
#
# COMPACT_ATOMS: atom_id res chain seq x y z
N MET A 1 -7.45 17.17 -14.18
CA MET A 1 -6.79 16.18 -13.32
C MET A 1 -5.77 16.94 -12.55
N ASP A 2 -5.87 16.93 -11.23
CA ASP A 2 -4.99 17.65 -10.33
C ASP A 2 -4.04 16.65 -9.66
N LEU A 3 -2.95 17.13 -9.07
CA LEU A 3 -1.93 16.28 -8.45
C LEU A 3 -1.67 16.70 -7.01
N ILE A 4 -1.60 15.71 -6.13
CA ILE A 4 -0.89 15.80 -4.84
C ILE A 4 0.41 15.02 -5.00
N ASN A 5 1.54 15.62 -4.62
CA ASN A 5 2.84 14.97 -4.70
C ASN A 5 3.59 14.98 -3.36
N ILE A 6 4.29 13.90 -3.10
CA ILE A 6 5.21 13.69 -2.00
C ILE A 6 6.57 13.45 -2.64
N GLU A 7 7.52 14.34 -2.38
CA GLU A 7 8.87 14.25 -2.95
C GLU A 7 9.89 14.02 -1.86
N GLY A 8 10.79 13.07 -2.09
CA GLY A 8 11.89 12.79 -1.19
C GLY A 8 11.49 12.09 0.10
N LEU A 9 10.44 11.25 0.10
CA LEU A 9 10.11 10.41 1.25
C LEU A 9 11.26 9.43 1.52
N GLU A 10 11.98 9.62 2.61
CA GLU A 10 13.12 8.79 3.00
C GLU A 10 12.71 7.74 4.02
N LEU A 11 13.11 6.51 3.78
CA LEU A 11 12.94 5.39 4.70
C LEU A 11 14.12 4.42 4.58
N ARG A 12 14.21 3.52 5.55
CA ARG A 12 15.11 2.36 5.47
C ARG A 12 14.28 1.10 5.30
N CYS A 13 14.68 0.23 4.37
CA CYS A 13 14.05 -1.07 4.16
C CYS A 13 15.06 -2.07 3.58
N ILE A 14 14.69 -3.35 3.61
CA ILE A 14 15.43 -4.41 2.92
C ILE A 14 15.00 -4.40 1.46
N VAL A 15 15.93 -4.15 0.53
CA VAL A 15 15.65 -4.30 -0.91
C VAL A 15 16.84 -4.78 -1.74
N GLY A 16 16.66 -5.84 -2.51
CA GLY A 16 17.69 -6.32 -3.43
C GLY A 16 17.81 -7.84 -3.49
N LEU A 17 18.68 -8.29 -4.39
CA LEU A 17 18.92 -9.69 -4.70
C LEU A 17 20.16 -10.23 -3.97
N ARG A 18 21.15 -9.38 -3.68
CA ARG A 18 22.43 -9.85 -3.16
C ARG A 18 22.26 -10.26 -1.70
N SER A 19 22.94 -11.33 -1.29
CA SER A 19 22.86 -11.87 0.07
C SER A 19 23.08 -10.82 1.16
N HIS A 20 24.04 -9.91 0.98
CA HIS A 20 24.29 -8.83 1.95
C HIS A 20 23.15 -7.80 2.03
N GLU A 21 22.39 -7.58 0.94
CA GLU A 21 21.25 -6.67 0.92
C GLU A 21 20.06 -7.25 1.69
N ARG A 22 19.99 -8.58 1.80
CA ARG A 22 18.90 -9.29 2.49
C ARG A 22 18.95 -9.22 4.00
N HIS A 23 20.07 -8.78 4.57
CA HIS A 23 20.28 -8.74 6.03
C HIS A 23 20.51 -7.32 6.56
N ARG A 24 20.43 -6.30 5.70
CA ARG A 24 20.73 -4.92 6.07
C ARG A 24 19.72 -3.97 5.45
N GLU A 25 19.04 -3.21 6.30
CA GLU A 25 18.24 -2.09 5.83
C GLU A 25 19.13 -1.00 5.23
N GLN A 26 18.70 -0.46 4.10
CA GLN A 26 19.40 0.60 3.39
C GLN A 26 18.43 1.74 3.07
N PRO A 27 18.92 2.96 2.84
CA PRO A 27 18.07 4.06 2.45
C PRO A 27 17.37 3.77 1.11
N LEU A 28 16.07 4.04 1.09
CA LEU A 28 15.26 4.14 -0.11
C LEU A 28 14.59 5.52 -0.07
N ARG A 29 14.53 6.17 -1.23
CA ARG A 29 13.80 7.43 -1.39
C ARG A 29 12.64 7.21 -2.35
N ALA A 30 11.45 7.63 -1.97
CA ALA A 30 10.24 7.54 -2.79
C ALA A 30 9.73 8.94 -3.15
N ASP A 31 9.43 9.13 -4.43
CA ASP A 31 8.60 10.23 -4.91
C ASP A 31 7.26 9.64 -5.39
N ILE A 32 6.14 10.24 -4.97
CA ILE A 32 4.79 9.73 -5.20
C ILE A 32 3.93 10.88 -5.70
N TRP A 33 3.23 10.69 -6.83
CA TRP A 33 2.19 11.60 -7.31
C TRP A 33 0.86 10.88 -7.36
N LEU A 34 -0.18 11.53 -6.86
CA LEU A 34 -1.55 11.03 -6.82
C LEU A 34 -2.42 11.93 -7.70
N GLY A 35 -3.03 11.36 -8.72
CA GLY A 35 -3.99 12.05 -9.59
C GLY A 35 -5.42 11.91 -9.09
N LEU A 36 -6.03 13.05 -8.76
CA LEU A 36 -7.40 13.16 -8.23
C LEU A 36 -8.03 14.52 -8.62
N ASP A 37 -9.32 14.70 -8.33
CA ASP A 37 -10.01 15.98 -8.45
C ASP A 37 -9.94 16.71 -7.11
N LEU A 38 -9.28 17.87 -7.06
CA LEU A 38 -9.12 18.66 -5.84
C LEU A 38 -10.20 19.75 -5.68
N SER A 39 -11.15 19.83 -6.61
CA SER A 39 -12.14 20.90 -6.62
C SER A 39 -13.08 20.86 -5.41
N ALA A 40 -13.42 19.68 -4.89
CA ALA A 40 -14.25 19.53 -3.70
C ALA A 40 -13.53 20.06 -2.44
N ALA A 41 -12.31 19.59 -2.20
CA ALA A 41 -11.49 20.05 -1.08
C ALA A 41 -11.17 21.55 -1.16
N ALA A 42 -10.90 22.08 -2.36
CA ALA A 42 -10.64 23.51 -2.56
C ALA A 42 -11.84 24.39 -2.17
N ARG A 43 -13.07 23.90 -2.35
CA ARG A 43 -14.30 24.61 -1.97
C ARG A 43 -14.66 24.43 -0.50
N SER A 44 -14.45 23.24 0.07
CA SER A 44 -14.89 22.90 1.42
C SER A 44 -13.87 23.18 2.50
N GLY A 45 -12.57 23.15 2.17
CA GLY A 45 -11.47 23.21 3.13
C GLY A 45 -11.33 21.98 4.02
N ARG A 46 -12.00 20.85 3.72
CA ARG A 46 -12.00 19.65 4.57
C ARG A 46 -11.02 18.60 4.08
N ILE A 47 -10.24 18.03 5.01
CA ILE A 47 -9.29 16.94 4.71
C ILE A 47 -9.99 15.66 4.24
N SER A 48 -11.25 15.44 4.65
CA SER A 48 -12.07 14.31 4.20
C SER A 48 -12.37 14.32 2.70
N ASP A 49 -12.23 15.48 2.04
CA ASP A 49 -12.55 15.67 0.64
C ASP A 49 -11.30 15.52 -0.26
N THR A 50 -10.16 15.06 0.28
CA THR A 50 -8.90 14.85 -0.45
C THR A 50 -8.05 13.69 0.11
N ALA A 51 -6.90 13.40 -0.52
CA ALA A 51 -5.89 12.51 0.06
C ALA A 51 -5.02 13.24 1.08
N ASP A 52 -4.96 12.70 2.30
CA ASP A 52 -4.01 13.12 3.33
C ASP A 52 -2.61 12.58 3.02
N TYR A 53 -1.72 13.45 2.54
CA TYR A 53 -0.37 13.05 2.12
C TYR A 53 0.49 12.51 3.28
N GLY A 54 0.20 12.88 4.54
CA GLY A 54 0.89 12.30 5.70
C GLY A 54 0.57 10.82 5.84
N LYS A 55 -0.71 10.48 5.73
CA LYS A 55 -1.18 9.09 5.78
C LYS A 55 -0.72 8.27 4.57
N VAL A 56 -0.68 8.89 3.40
CA VAL A 56 -0.09 8.26 2.20
C VAL A 56 1.38 7.91 2.47
N ALA A 57 2.16 8.83 3.01
CA ALA A 57 3.56 8.60 3.32
C ALA A 57 3.74 7.46 4.34
N ASP A 58 2.93 7.42 5.39
CA ASP A 58 2.97 6.37 6.41
C ASP A 58 2.60 4.99 5.84
N ALA A 59 1.55 4.93 5.00
CA ALA A 59 1.11 3.71 4.34
C ALA A 59 2.18 3.15 3.40
N VAL A 60 2.75 4.00 2.54
CA VAL A 60 3.81 3.62 1.61
C VAL A 60 5.07 3.19 2.36
N ALA A 61 5.51 3.95 3.36
CA ALA A 61 6.71 3.61 4.11
C ALA A 61 6.55 2.28 4.89
N SER A 62 5.35 2.01 5.40
CA SER A 62 5.06 0.76 6.12
C SER A 62 4.99 -0.44 5.19
N LEU A 63 4.39 -0.30 4.00
CA LEU A 63 4.42 -1.33 2.97
C LEU A 63 5.86 -1.66 2.55
N LEU A 64 6.66 -0.65 2.24
CA LEU A 64 8.04 -0.81 1.80
C LEU A 64 8.94 -1.45 2.87
N ARG A 65 8.70 -1.16 4.16
CA ARG A 65 9.38 -1.83 5.28
C ARG A 65 8.94 -3.27 5.45
N PHE A 66 7.62 -3.51 5.45
CA PHE A 66 7.03 -4.83 5.68
C PHE A 66 7.43 -5.86 4.60
N ARG A 67 7.53 -5.43 3.34
CA ARG A 67 7.61 -6.36 2.21
C ARG A 67 8.99 -6.89 1.87
N GLU A 68 10.07 -6.23 2.30
CA GLU A 68 11.45 -6.69 2.07
C GLU A 68 11.75 -7.12 0.62
N TYR A 69 11.51 -6.20 -0.31
CA TYR A 69 11.49 -6.46 -1.75
C TYR A 69 12.80 -7.03 -2.32
N ARG A 70 12.72 -7.79 -3.41
CA ARG A 70 13.90 -8.13 -4.22
C ARG A 70 14.21 -7.10 -5.29
N LEU A 71 13.17 -6.55 -5.89
CA LEU A 71 13.21 -5.67 -7.06
C LEU A 71 12.44 -4.39 -6.77
N LEU A 72 12.97 -3.26 -7.24
CA LEU A 72 12.30 -1.96 -7.11
C LEU A 72 11.03 -1.91 -7.98
N GLU A 73 11.00 -2.68 -9.05
CA GLU A 73 9.88 -2.86 -9.96
C GLU A 73 8.67 -3.45 -9.23
N VAL A 74 8.88 -4.53 -8.46
CA VAL A 74 7.81 -5.14 -7.65
C VAL A 74 7.38 -4.19 -6.53
N ALA A 75 8.35 -3.51 -5.89
CA ALA A 75 8.05 -2.51 -4.87
C ALA A 75 7.17 -1.37 -5.41
N ALA A 76 7.48 -0.85 -6.59
CA ALA A 76 6.71 0.21 -7.22
C ALA A 76 5.31 -0.28 -7.62
N GLU A 77 5.21 -1.47 -8.24
CA GLU A 77 3.94 -2.05 -8.69
C GLU A 77 3.00 -2.33 -7.51
N GLU A 78 3.49 -2.97 -6.45
CA GLU A 78 2.71 -3.25 -5.24
C GLU A 78 2.32 -1.96 -4.52
N THR A 79 3.19 -0.95 -4.47
CA THR A 79 2.85 0.36 -3.90
C THR A 79 1.72 1.04 -4.68
N ALA A 80 1.75 0.98 -6.02
CA ALA A 80 0.67 1.53 -6.86
C ALA A 80 -0.66 0.82 -6.60
N ALA A 81 -0.65 -0.52 -6.57
CA ALA A 81 -1.84 -1.30 -6.26
C ALA A 81 -2.39 -0.98 -4.86
N PHE A 82 -1.51 -0.87 -3.86
CA PHE A 82 -1.90 -0.60 -2.47
C PHE A 82 -2.51 0.80 -2.29
N LEU A 83 -1.98 1.82 -2.98
CA LEU A 83 -2.57 3.16 -3.00
C LEU A 83 -3.95 3.16 -3.67
N PHE A 84 -4.12 2.43 -4.77
CA PHE A 84 -5.44 2.29 -5.39
C PHE A 84 -6.42 1.52 -4.51
N ALA A 85 -5.94 0.54 -3.73
CA ALA A 85 -6.74 -0.20 -2.76
C ALA A 85 -7.33 0.77 -1.73
N GLY A 86 -6.49 1.45 -0.95
CA GLY A 86 -6.99 2.22 0.19
C GLY A 86 -7.59 3.59 -0.17
N TYR A 87 -7.41 4.10 -1.39
CA TYR A 87 -7.95 5.41 -1.81
C TYR A 87 -8.76 5.32 -3.10
N SER A 88 -10.06 5.01 -3.03
CA SER A 88 -10.94 4.78 -4.19
C SER A 88 -11.07 5.97 -5.17
N PHE A 89 -10.88 7.19 -4.69
CA PHE A 89 -10.98 8.42 -5.49
C PHE A 89 -9.71 8.72 -6.32
N ILE A 90 -8.56 8.12 -5.99
CA ILE A 90 -7.33 8.25 -6.79
C ILE A 90 -7.52 7.55 -8.13
N LYS A 91 -7.17 8.22 -9.23
CA LYS A 91 -7.34 7.73 -10.61
C LYS A 91 -6.03 7.42 -11.31
N PHE A 92 -4.96 8.06 -10.86
CA PHE A 92 -3.61 7.93 -11.39
C PHE A 92 -2.60 7.91 -10.25
N VAL A 93 -1.53 7.15 -10.40
CA VAL A 93 -0.35 7.22 -9.55
C VAL A 93 0.91 7.23 -10.41
N ARG A 94 1.87 8.07 -10.03
CA ARG A 94 3.27 7.97 -10.47
C ARG A 94 4.11 7.67 -9.25
N ILE A 95 5.00 6.70 -9.36
CA ILE A 95 5.86 6.27 -8.26
C ILE A 95 7.27 6.18 -8.79
N ARG A 96 8.19 6.85 -8.11
CA ARG A 96 9.62 6.75 -8.35
C ARG A 96 10.31 6.25 -7.10
N LEU A 97 10.94 5.09 -7.17
CA LEU A 97 11.71 4.50 -6.09
C LEU A 97 13.19 4.58 -6.43
N GLN A 98 13.93 5.29 -5.60
CA GLN A 98 15.37 5.48 -5.74
C GLN A 98 16.09 4.68 -4.67
N LYS A 99 17.14 3.96 -5.07
CA LYS A 99 18.08 3.27 -4.20
C LYS A 99 19.44 3.97 -4.31
N PRO A 100 19.73 4.98 -3.46
CA PRO A 100 20.90 5.84 -3.62
C PRO A 100 22.22 5.07 -3.55
N GLU A 101 22.29 4.07 -2.67
CA GLU A 101 23.52 3.31 -2.43
C GLU A 101 23.79 2.19 -3.47
N ALA A 102 22.86 1.91 -4.38
CA ALA A 102 22.99 0.78 -5.32
C ALA A 102 24.25 0.83 -6.19
N LEU A 103 24.65 2.04 -6.58
CA LEU A 103 25.77 2.32 -7.49
C LEU A 103 26.75 3.32 -6.88
N ALA A 104 26.94 3.26 -5.55
CA ALA A 104 27.89 4.13 -4.85
C ALA A 104 29.27 4.15 -5.55
N GLY A 105 29.82 5.35 -5.75
CA GLY A 105 31.07 5.58 -6.48
C GLY A 105 30.97 5.50 -8.02
N ARG A 106 29.79 5.19 -8.58
CA ARG A 106 29.56 5.06 -10.03
C ARG A 106 28.43 5.92 -10.57
N ALA A 107 27.38 6.15 -9.79
CA ALA A 107 26.26 7.03 -10.14
C ALA A 107 25.66 7.69 -8.90
N ARG A 108 24.87 8.75 -9.09
CA ARG A 108 24.15 9.42 -7.98
C ARG A 108 23.10 8.50 -7.34
N THR A 109 22.38 7.73 -8.15
CA THR A 109 21.33 6.82 -7.71
C THR A 109 20.95 5.87 -8.84
N ALA A 110 20.47 4.67 -8.50
CA ALA A 110 19.60 3.89 -9.38
C ALA A 110 18.15 4.17 -9.00
N ALA A 111 17.23 4.13 -9.96
CA ALA A 111 15.81 4.35 -9.70
C ALA A 111 14.92 3.58 -10.67
N VAL A 112 13.74 3.19 -10.21
CA VAL A 112 12.61 2.73 -11.04
C VAL A 112 11.52 3.77 -10.95
N GLU A 113 10.85 4.03 -12.07
CA GLU A 113 9.70 4.92 -12.14
C GLU A 113 8.59 4.27 -12.94
N ILE A 114 7.37 4.30 -12.41
CA ILE A 114 6.17 3.78 -13.07
C ILE A 114 5.03 4.78 -13.00
N GLU A 115 4.14 4.69 -13.99
CA GLU A 115 2.84 5.36 -14.00
C GLU A 115 1.75 4.31 -14.18
N ARG A 116 0.70 4.40 -13.37
CA ARG A 116 -0.46 3.50 -13.44
C ARG A 116 -1.74 4.30 -13.32
N THR A 117 -2.74 3.93 -14.10
CA THR A 117 -4.13 4.31 -13.87
C THR A 117 -4.85 3.20 -13.10
N ARG A 118 -5.95 3.52 -12.42
CA ARG A 118 -6.72 2.52 -11.65
C ARG A 118 -7.07 1.25 -12.43
N GLY A 119 -7.36 1.37 -13.74
CA GLY A 119 -7.69 0.25 -14.60
C GLY A 119 -6.50 -0.63 -15.03
N ALA A 120 -5.29 -0.35 -14.55
CA ALA A 120 -4.09 -1.14 -14.91
C ALA A 120 -4.05 -2.51 -14.22
N PHE A 121 -4.88 -2.73 -13.20
CA PHE A 121 -4.90 -3.93 -12.39
C PHE A 121 -6.10 -4.81 -12.74
N GLY A 122 -5.86 -6.11 -12.93
CA GLY A 122 -6.88 -7.12 -13.25
C GLY A 122 -7.71 -7.48 -12.01
N ALA A 123 -8.48 -6.53 -11.51
CA ALA A 123 -9.24 -6.68 -10.27
C ALA A 123 -10.23 -7.85 -10.34
N VAL A 124 -10.11 -8.79 -9.39
CA VAL A 124 -11.05 -9.91 -9.24
C VAL A 124 -11.85 -9.71 -7.97
N GLU A 125 -13.14 -9.47 -8.12
CA GLU A 125 -14.07 -9.31 -6.99
C GLU A 125 -14.72 -10.65 -6.61
N ALA A 126 -14.84 -10.89 -5.31
CA ALA A 126 -15.57 -11.99 -4.73
C ALA A 126 -16.44 -11.50 -3.57
N ALA A 127 -17.67 -12.03 -3.48
CA ALA A 127 -18.53 -11.80 -2.33
C ALA A 127 -17.95 -12.50 -1.09
N THR A 128 -18.11 -11.86 0.08
CA THR A 128 -17.75 -12.44 1.38
C THR A 128 -18.96 -12.36 2.32
N PRO A 129 -19.00 -13.15 3.41
CA PRO A 129 -20.09 -13.04 4.40
C PRO A 129 -20.25 -11.63 5.01
N PHE A 130 -19.18 -10.83 5.00
CA PHE A 130 -19.13 -9.48 5.57
C PHE A 130 -19.23 -8.35 4.54
N GLY A 131 -19.23 -8.65 3.24
CA GLY A 131 -19.27 -7.66 2.17
C GLY A 131 -18.62 -8.19 0.90
N SER A 132 -17.47 -7.65 0.53
CA SER A 132 -16.71 -8.11 -0.64
C SER A 132 -15.20 -8.06 -0.42
N ARG A 133 -14.50 -8.80 -1.28
CA ARG A 133 -13.05 -8.79 -1.40
C ARG A 133 -12.67 -8.55 -2.85
N VAL A 134 -11.77 -7.62 -3.10
CA VAL A 134 -11.20 -7.35 -4.42
C VAL A 134 -9.71 -7.64 -4.38
N GLU A 135 -9.28 -8.69 -5.06
CA GLU A 135 -7.86 -8.91 -5.34
C GLU A 135 -7.43 -7.97 -6.46
N LEU A 136 -6.58 -6.99 -6.15
CA LEU A 136 -6.11 -6.01 -7.14
C LEU A 136 -4.86 -6.50 -7.85
N LEU A 137 -3.91 -7.07 -7.11
CA LEU A 137 -2.64 -7.52 -7.66
C LEU A 137 -2.19 -8.79 -6.95
N ARG A 138 -1.78 -9.78 -7.72
CA ARG A 138 -1.08 -10.97 -7.24
C ARG A 138 0.28 -11.05 -7.91
N THR A 139 1.33 -10.95 -7.11
CA THR A 139 2.70 -11.19 -7.54
C THR A 139 3.15 -12.58 -7.06
N GLY A 140 4.35 -13.01 -7.46
CA GLY A 140 4.96 -14.21 -6.89
C GLY A 140 5.26 -14.08 -5.39
N GLU A 141 5.28 -12.86 -4.84
CA GLU A 141 5.73 -12.59 -3.48
C GLU A 141 4.64 -12.04 -2.55
N ALA A 142 3.53 -11.51 -3.09
CA ALA A 142 2.41 -11.02 -2.29
C ALA A 142 1.08 -10.92 -3.06
N THR A 143 0.00 -10.75 -2.31
CA THR A 143 -1.31 -10.33 -2.82
C THR A 143 -1.70 -8.99 -2.20
N ILE A 144 -2.09 -8.04 -3.04
CA ILE A 144 -2.71 -6.78 -2.64
C ILE A 144 -4.21 -6.89 -2.86
N GLU A 145 -4.96 -6.74 -1.79
CA GLU A 145 -6.42 -6.85 -1.81
C GLU A 145 -7.11 -5.72 -1.05
N LEU A 146 -8.38 -5.54 -1.39
CA LEU A 146 -9.32 -4.66 -0.71
C LEU A 146 -10.39 -5.50 -0.04
N LEU A 147 -10.60 -5.29 1.25
CA LEU A 147 -11.74 -5.85 1.97
C LEU A 147 -12.75 -4.75 2.19
N TRP A 148 -13.97 -4.94 1.71
CA TRP A 148 -15.09 -4.08 2.01
C TRP A 148 -16.01 -4.77 3.00
N ILE A 149 -16.19 -4.14 4.16
CA ILE A 149 -17.13 -4.54 5.19
C ILE A 149 -18.37 -3.66 5.03
N ARG A 150 -19.53 -4.30 4.89
CA ARG A 150 -20.82 -3.60 4.76
C ARG A 150 -21.10 -2.72 5.99
N PRO A 151 -21.92 -1.65 5.87
CA PRO A 151 -22.36 -0.86 7.01
C PRO A 151 -22.95 -1.73 8.13
N GLY A 152 -22.53 -1.49 9.37
CA GLY A 152 -22.89 -2.27 10.57
C GLY A 152 -22.38 -3.72 10.56
N GLY A 153 -21.51 -4.08 9.61
CA GLY A 153 -20.89 -5.38 9.53
C GLY A 153 -19.82 -5.56 10.60
N GLU A 154 -19.79 -6.77 11.17
CA GLU A 154 -18.76 -7.20 12.10
C GLU A 154 -18.09 -8.45 11.55
N VAL A 155 -16.76 -8.48 11.59
CA VAL A 155 -15.96 -9.61 11.11
C VAL A 155 -14.69 -9.76 11.91
N ASP A 156 -14.37 -11.00 12.26
CA ASP A 156 -13.03 -11.37 12.72
C ASP A 156 -12.18 -11.72 11.50
N LEU A 157 -11.16 -10.90 11.24
CA LEU A 157 -10.24 -11.09 10.13
C LEU A 157 -8.96 -11.76 10.61
N ALA A 158 -8.48 -12.74 9.85
CA ALA A 158 -7.19 -13.37 10.02
C ALA A 158 -6.64 -13.76 8.64
N ALA A 159 -5.36 -14.13 8.58
CA ALA A 159 -4.76 -14.75 7.41
C ALA A 159 -3.67 -15.73 7.83
N ASP A 160 -3.43 -16.75 7.02
CA ASP A 160 -2.41 -17.79 7.27
C ASP A 160 -0.98 -17.32 6.94
N SER A 161 -0.80 -16.03 6.64
CA SER A 161 0.48 -15.44 6.26
C SER A 161 0.67 -14.09 6.95
N PRO A 162 1.94 -13.63 7.14
CA PRO A 162 2.18 -12.30 7.66
C PRO A 162 1.54 -11.29 6.71
N HIS A 163 0.90 -10.28 7.27
CA HIS A 163 0.20 -9.29 6.46
C HIS A 163 0.26 -7.91 7.06
N LEU A 164 0.16 -6.93 6.18
CA LEU A 164 -0.01 -5.53 6.53
C LEU A 164 -1.44 -5.13 6.22
N ASP A 165 -2.16 -4.73 7.26
CA ASP A 165 -3.47 -4.13 7.12
C ASP A 165 -3.38 -2.62 7.29
N TRP A 166 -4.02 -1.91 6.39
CA TRP A 166 -4.24 -0.49 6.50
C TRP A 166 -5.73 -0.24 6.63
N ILE A 167 -6.11 0.12 7.87
CA ILE A 167 -7.47 0.13 8.40
C ILE A 167 -7.90 1.58 8.65
N PRO A 168 -9.10 2.01 8.20
CA PRO A 168 -9.72 3.27 8.60
C PRO A 168 -9.95 3.32 10.11
N GLY A 169 -9.64 4.43 10.78
CA GLY A 169 -9.87 4.55 12.22
C GLY A 169 -11.35 4.52 12.63
N GLU A 170 -11.66 3.94 13.80
CA GLU A 170 -13.03 3.77 14.31
C GLU A 170 -13.70 5.10 14.75
N THR A 171 -12.94 6.04 15.33
CA THR A 171 -13.50 7.15 16.12
C THR A 171 -13.48 8.52 15.43
N SER A 172 -12.61 8.72 14.45
CA SER A 172 -12.66 9.83 13.49
C SER A 172 -11.86 9.40 12.25
N ALA A 173 -12.07 10.05 11.11
CA ALA A 173 -11.33 9.80 9.88
C ALA A 173 -9.82 10.13 9.97
N GLU A 174 -9.22 10.18 11.17
CA GLU A 174 -7.91 10.77 11.45
C GLU A 174 -6.88 9.82 12.10
N THR A 175 -7.24 8.63 12.59
CA THR A 175 -6.29 7.63 13.10
C THR A 175 -6.20 6.41 12.17
N TRP A 176 -5.38 6.53 11.14
CA TRP A 176 -5.09 5.47 10.19
C TRP A 176 -3.71 4.90 10.51
N THR A 177 -3.63 3.66 10.98
CA THR A 177 -2.35 3.06 11.35
C THR A 177 -2.12 1.79 10.55
N PRO A 178 -1.03 1.69 9.78
CA PRO A 178 -0.59 0.42 9.22
C PRO A 178 -0.27 -0.55 10.36
N VAL A 179 -0.92 -1.72 10.37
CA VAL A 179 -0.71 -2.77 11.38
C VAL A 179 -0.16 -4.02 10.71
N ILE A 180 1.04 -4.42 11.12
CA ILE A 180 1.62 -5.71 10.75
C ILE A 180 1.01 -6.77 11.67
N ARG A 181 0.59 -7.88 11.08
CA ARG A 181 -0.05 -9.00 11.76
C ARG A 181 0.66 -10.30 11.45
N GLU A 182 0.77 -11.14 12.48
CA GLU A 182 1.36 -12.46 12.36
C GLU A 182 0.37 -13.47 11.76
N PRO A 183 0.86 -14.58 11.18
CA PRO A 183 0.00 -15.67 10.71
C PRO A 183 -0.95 -16.17 11.80
N GLY A 184 -2.24 -16.26 11.47
CA GLY A 184 -3.29 -16.73 12.37
C GLY A 184 -3.71 -15.71 13.45
N GLU A 185 -3.09 -14.53 13.51
CA GLU A 185 -3.55 -13.45 14.39
C GLU A 185 -4.91 -12.94 13.91
N SER A 186 -5.94 -13.17 14.73
CA SER A 186 -7.29 -12.70 14.47
C SER A 186 -7.54 -11.35 15.15
N PHE A 187 -8.23 -10.46 14.45
CA PHE A 187 -8.68 -9.19 15.01
C PHE A 187 -10.09 -8.86 14.54
N ARG A 188 -10.85 -8.22 15.42
CA ARG A 188 -12.23 -7.81 15.13
C ARG A 188 -12.25 -6.47 14.41
N VAL A 189 -13.09 -6.39 13.39
CA VAL A 189 -13.42 -5.16 12.66
C VAL A 189 -14.91 -4.91 12.76
N VAL A 190 -15.29 -3.68 13.09
CA VAL A 190 -16.67 -3.23 13.17
C VAL A 190 -16.85 -2.00 12.30
N ALA A 191 -17.60 -2.14 11.20
CA ALA A 191 -17.97 -1.01 10.37
C ALA A 191 -19.07 -0.18 11.04
N ARG A 192 -19.11 1.13 10.76
CA ARG A 192 -20.14 2.02 11.30
C ARG A 192 -21.51 1.63 10.77
N PRO A 193 -22.61 1.83 11.53
CA PRO A 193 -23.95 1.42 11.08
C PRO A 193 -24.39 2.02 9.74
N ASP A 194 -23.95 3.25 9.46
CA ASP A 194 -24.32 4.07 8.31
C ASP A 194 -23.24 4.12 7.22
N GLU A 195 -22.03 3.65 7.51
CA GLU A 195 -20.87 3.74 6.63
C GLU A 195 -20.09 2.40 6.61
N GLY A 196 -19.91 1.85 5.41
CA GLY A 196 -19.08 0.67 5.23
C GLY A 196 -17.61 0.98 5.49
N MET A 197 -16.79 -0.06 5.59
CA MET A 197 -15.38 0.08 5.91
C MET A 197 -14.52 -0.61 4.86
N THR A 198 -13.42 0.03 4.49
CA THR A 198 -12.52 -0.47 3.46
C THR A 198 -11.14 -0.68 4.05
N ILE A 199 -10.62 -1.91 4.01
CA ILE A 199 -9.28 -2.26 4.47
C ILE A 199 -8.42 -2.60 3.26
N ALA A 200 -7.32 -1.88 3.09
CA ALA A 200 -6.29 -2.28 2.14
C ALA A 200 -5.34 -3.26 2.83
N ARG A 201 -5.12 -4.40 2.20
CA ARG A 201 -4.35 -5.50 2.78
C ARG A 201 -3.26 -5.96 1.83
N CYS A 202 -2.08 -6.20 2.39
CA CYS A 202 -0.96 -6.82 1.69
C CYS A 202 -0.58 -8.13 2.39
N LEU A 203 -0.88 -9.27 1.75
CA LEU A 203 -0.54 -10.62 2.22
C LEU A 203 0.82 -11.02 1.65
N ARG A 204 1.80 -11.31 2.52
CA ARG A 204 3.13 -11.78 2.08
C ARG A 204 3.06 -13.27 1.78
N HIS A 205 3.43 -13.67 0.57
CA HIS A 205 3.56 -15.09 0.24
C HIS A 205 4.88 -15.63 0.79
N GLU A 206 4.87 -16.87 1.27
CA GLU A 206 6.11 -17.59 1.49
C GLU A 206 6.82 -17.80 0.16
N LEU A 207 8.08 -17.39 0.11
CA LEU A 207 8.92 -17.63 -1.04
C LEU A 207 9.25 -19.12 -1.06
N SER A 208 8.73 -19.85 -2.06
CA SER A 208 9.16 -21.22 -2.30
C SER A 208 10.69 -21.25 -2.34
N ARG A 209 11.34 -22.06 -1.49
CA ARG A 209 12.81 -22.20 -1.41
C ARG A 209 13.47 -22.80 -2.66
N SER A 210 12.77 -22.85 -3.78
CA SER A 210 13.26 -23.38 -5.06
C SER A 210 13.74 -22.24 -5.96
N GLY A 211 15.05 -21.99 -5.92
CA GLY A 211 15.70 -21.02 -6.81
C GLY A 211 17.17 -20.80 -6.43
N SER A 212 17.92 -21.89 -6.33
CA SER A 212 19.39 -21.91 -6.39
C SER A 212 19.86 -21.88 -7.83
#